data_AF-A0A8C4L3Y2-F1
#
_entry.id   AF-A0A8C4L3Y2-F1
#
_cell.length_a   1.000
_cell.length_b   1.000
_cell.length_c   1.000
_cell.angle_alpha   90.00
_cell.angle_beta   90.00
_cell.angle_gamma   90.00
#
_symmetry.space_group_name_H-M   'P 1'
#
loop_
_entity.id
_entity.type
_entity.pdbx_description
1 polymer ?
#
loop_
_entity_poly.entity_id
_entity_poly.type
_entity_poly.pdbx_seq_one_letter_code
_entity_poly.pdbx_strand_id
1 'polypeptide(L)'
;LSAHAPCRPAPPEFCRVLKAVGRCRAAFPRWWYNVTDRSCQQFVYGGCNGNKNNYLTKEECLEKCAGVTENTTDDSAASGTGVESSVPSVPRRQDSDDPFSDTFDYEEYCTAKAVTGPCRASFPRWYFNAEKNACDSFVYGGCRGNKNSYLSEEECMNRCFRKQLYPALPHSTKVVLAGLFLMVLILLLGASVVCLIRVAGRSQERTLRSVWSSGDDKEHLVKNVYVL
;
A
#
# COMPACT_ATOMS: atom_id res chain seq x y z
N LEU A 1 40.15 17.54 -60.64
CA LEU A 1 40.36 18.06 -59.27
C LEU A 1 39.44 17.27 -58.33
N SER A 2 39.94 16.18 -57.73
CA SER A 2 39.18 15.39 -56.76
C SER A 2 39.49 15.95 -55.37
N ALA A 3 38.54 16.67 -54.76
CA ALA A 3 38.69 17.14 -53.40
C ALA A 3 38.39 15.96 -52.46
N HIS A 4 39.42 15.44 -51.79
CA HIS A 4 39.25 14.49 -50.70
C HIS A 4 38.37 15.11 -49.61
N ALA A 5 37.33 14.38 -49.19
CA ALA A 5 36.53 14.76 -48.03
C ALA A 5 37.47 14.86 -46.81
N PRO A 6 37.38 15.93 -46.00
CA PRO A 6 38.18 16.05 -44.79
C PRO A 6 37.88 14.88 -43.86
N CYS A 7 38.91 14.24 -43.31
CA CYS A 7 38.78 13.24 -42.26
C CYS A 7 37.93 13.84 -41.13
N ARG A 8 36.74 13.28 -40.90
CA ARG A 8 35.87 13.73 -39.81
C ARG A 8 36.61 13.45 -38.50
N PRO A 9 36.88 14.47 -37.67
CA PRO A 9 37.54 14.25 -36.39
C PRO A 9 36.70 13.26 -35.56
N ALA A 10 37.38 12.33 -34.91
CA ALA A 10 36.73 11.35 -34.05
C ALA A 10 35.85 12.08 -33.01
N PRO A 11 34.64 11.57 -32.75
CA PRO A 11 33.72 12.21 -31.82
C PRO A 11 34.36 12.31 -30.43
N PRO A 12 34.21 13.43 -29.71
CA PRO A 12 34.89 13.62 -28.44
C PRO A 12 34.44 12.58 -27.40
N GLU A 13 35.41 11.90 -26.76
CA GLU A 13 35.15 10.87 -25.74
C GLU A 13 34.28 11.35 -24.58
N PHE A 14 34.35 12.65 -24.25
CA PHE A 14 33.51 13.22 -23.19
C PHE A 14 32.03 13.30 -23.54
N CYS A 15 31.62 13.14 -24.80
CA CYS A 15 30.20 13.06 -25.15
C CYS A 15 29.58 11.71 -24.75
N ARG A 16 30.41 10.70 -24.49
CA ARG A 16 30.00 9.32 -24.18
C ARG A 16 29.84 9.07 -22.68
N VAL A 17 30.44 9.92 -21.84
CA VAL A 17 30.34 9.76 -20.38
C VAL A 17 28.99 10.25 -19.86
N LEU A 18 28.45 9.57 -18.84
CA LEU A 18 27.20 9.97 -18.18
C LEU A 18 27.32 11.35 -17.53
N LYS A 19 26.19 12.03 -17.29
CA LYS A 19 26.14 13.25 -16.46
C LYS A 19 26.77 13.04 -15.08
N ALA A 20 27.58 14.02 -14.63
CA ALA A 20 28.14 14.05 -13.29
C ALA A 20 27.62 15.24 -12.48
N VAL A 21 26.82 14.95 -11.45
CA VAL A 21 26.31 15.96 -10.50
C VAL A 21 27.46 16.54 -9.66
N GLY A 22 28.44 15.72 -9.30
CA GLY A 22 29.56 16.12 -8.46
C GLY A 22 29.20 16.18 -6.97
N ARG A 23 30.18 16.56 -6.13
CA ARG A 23 30.07 16.50 -4.66
C ARG A 23 29.49 17.75 -4.01
N CYS A 24 29.46 18.86 -4.73
CA CYS A 24 28.90 20.12 -4.24
C CYS A 24 27.37 20.11 -4.27
N ARG A 25 26.76 21.04 -3.56
CA ARG A 25 25.31 21.03 -3.26
C ARG A 25 24.55 22.24 -3.82
N ALA A 26 25.14 22.91 -4.81
CA ALA A 26 24.40 23.92 -5.57
C ALA A 26 23.45 23.23 -6.56
N ALA A 27 22.45 23.94 -7.04
CA ALA A 27 21.48 23.41 -7.99
C ALA A 27 21.53 24.21 -9.30
N PHE A 28 22.51 23.90 -10.16
CA PHE A 28 22.64 24.55 -11.45
C PHE A 28 21.96 23.69 -12.54
N PRO A 29 20.88 24.16 -13.18
CA PRO A 29 20.33 23.46 -14.34
C PRO A 29 21.36 23.51 -15.47
N ARG A 30 21.70 22.33 -15.99
CA ARG A 30 22.70 22.13 -17.05
C ARG A 30 22.20 21.11 -18.06
N TRP A 31 22.87 21.04 -19.19
CA TRP A 31 22.61 20.08 -20.25
C TRP A 31 23.74 19.05 -20.33
N TRP A 32 23.40 17.81 -20.62
CA TRP A 32 24.35 16.74 -20.92
C TRP A 32 23.85 15.96 -22.13
N TYR A 33 24.76 15.40 -22.92
CA TYR A 33 24.43 14.59 -24.07
C TYR A 33 24.24 13.12 -23.67
N ASN A 34 23.05 12.59 -23.92
CA ASN A 34 22.73 11.18 -23.76
C ASN A 34 22.94 10.46 -25.10
N VAL A 35 23.96 9.60 -25.17
CA VAL A 35 24.30 8.84 -26.39
C VAL A 35 23.27 7.78 -26.75
N THR A 36 22.57 7.21 -25.77
CA THR A 36 21.52 6.21 -25.97
C THR A 36 20.33 6.85 -26.69
N ASP A 37 19.89 8.01 -26.20
CA ASP A 37 18.75 8.75 -26.76
C ASP A 37 19.17 9.73 -27.87
N ARG A 38 20.48 9.82 -28.15
CA ARG A 38 21.11 10.77 -29.09
C ARG A 38 20.58 12.19 -28.91
N SER A 39 20.42 12.62 -27.66
CA SER A 39 19.78 13.90 -27.33
C SER A 39 20.44 14.61 -26.14
N CYS A 40 20.43 15.94 -26.18
CA CYS A 40 20.81 16.77 -25.04
C CYS A 40 19.64 16.85 -24.05
N GLN A 41 19.87 16.40 -22.83
CA GLN A 41 18.88 16.35 -21.74
C GLN A 41 19.32 17.25 -20.58
N GLN A 42 18.35 17.77 -19.82
CA GLN A 42 18.65 18.56 -18.64
C GLN A 42 19.04 17.69 -17.45
N PHE A 43 19.90 18.22 -16.59
CA PHE A 43 20.21 17.67 -15.28
C PHE A 43 20.64 18.77 -14.30
N VAL A 44 20.69 18.44 -13.01
CA VAL A 44 21.17 19.37 -11.97
C VAL A 44 22.66 19.11 -11.72
N TYR A 45 23.49 20.13 -11.94
CA TYR A 45 24.90 20.12 -11.59
C TYR A 45 25.12 20.72 -10.20
N GLY A 46 25.86 19.99 -9.36
CA GLY A 46 26.17 20.33 -7.97
C GLY A 46 27.10 21.53 -7.79
N GLY A 47 27.75 22.01 -8.86
CA GLY A 47 28.63 23.18 -8.83
C GLY A 47 30.12 22.89 -8.70
N CYS A 48 30.53 21.66 -8.43
CA CYS A 48 31.94 21.24 -8.47
C CYS A 48 32.08 19.77 -8.83
N ASN A 49 33.28 19.34 -9.24
CA ASN A 49 33.60 17.94 -9.56
C ASN A 49 32.65 17.32 -10.62
N GLY A 50 32.19 18.14 -11.58
CA GLY A 50 31.52 17.64 -12.77
C GLY A 50 32.51 17.05 -13.78
N ASN A 51 32.00 16.44 -14.83
CA ASN A 51 32.78 16.04 -15.99
C ASN A 51 32.51 16.99 -17.17
N LYS A 52 33.14 16.72 -18.32
CA LYS A 52 33.06 17.56 -19.51
C LYS A 52 31.72 17.45 -20.28
N ASN A 53 30.88 16.46 -19.97
CA ASN A 53 29.52 16.35 -20.53
C ASN A 53 28.53 17.22 -19.73
N ASN A 54 28.79 18.52 -19.68
CA ASN A 54 28.07 19.49 -18.85
C ASN A 54 28.11 20.87 -19.52
N TYR A 55 26.97 21.32 -20.02
CA TYR A 55 26.82 22.51 -20.83
C TYR A 55 25.79 23.46 -20.23
N LEU A 56 25.94 24.75 -20.48
CA LEU A 56 25.02 25.75 -19.94
C LEU A 56 23.71 25.80 -20.74
N THR A 57 23.80 25.62 -22.06
CA THR A 57 22.66 25.66 -22.99
C THR A 57 22.53 24.37 -23.79
N LYS A 58 21.34 24.14 -24.35
CA LYS A 58 21.08 22.96 -25.20
C LYS A 58 21.87 23.04 -26.49
N GLU A 59 22.01 24.25 -27.03
CA GLU A 59 22.67 24.54 -28.30
C GLU A 59 24.16 24.22 -28.22
N GLU A 60 24.84 24.63 -27.14
CA GLU A 60 26.24 24.29 -26.88
C GLU A 60 26.46 22.78 -26.81
N CYS A 61 25.54 22.08 -26.13
CA CYS A 61 25.58 20.61 -26.03
C CYS A 61 25.46 19.93 -27.40
N LEU A 62 24.51 20.38 -28.23
CA LEU A 62 24.27 19.82 -29.56
C LEU A 62 25.43 20.12 -30.50
N GLU A 63 25.95 21.35 -30.49
CA GLU A 63 27.10 21.74 -31.30
C GLU A 63 28.31 20.82 -31.04
N LYS A 64 28.54 20.46 -29.77
CA LYS A 64 29.71 19.65 -29.37
C LYS A 64 29.51 18.15 -29.54
N CYS A 65 28.30 17.63 -29.34
CA CYS A 65 28.06 16.19 -29.21
C CYS A 65 27.03 15.60 -30.17
N ALA A 66 26.37 16.39 -31.02
CA ALA A 66 25.39 15.84 -31.95
C ALA A 66 26.01 14.78 -32.87
N GLY A 67 25.34 13.62 -32.96
CA GLY A 67 25.76 12.52 -33.83
C GLY A 67 26.80 11.59 -33.21
N VAL A 68 27.20 11.78 -31.95
CA VAL A 68 27.95 10.77 -31.19
C VAL A 68 27.00 9.62 -30.85
N THR A 69 27.43 8.39 -31.13
CA THR A 69 26.71 7.12 -30.84
C THR A 69 27.59 6.24 -29.97
N GLU A 70 27.05 5.35 -29.15
CA GLU A 70 27.81 4.27 -28.48
C GLU A 70 28.72 3.57 -29.51
N ASN A 71 30.03 3.54 -29.29
CA ASN A 71 30.93 2.71 -30.08
C ASN A 71 31.01 1.40 -29.32
N THR A 72 30.35 0.37 -29.84
CA THR A 72 30.64 -1.01 -29.45
C THR A 72 32.10 -1.27 -29.81
N THR A 73 32.94 -1.39 -28.79
CA THR A 73 34.27 -1.96 -28.93
C THR A 73 34.12 -3.45 -29.23
N ASP A 74 34.15 -3.81 -30.51
CA ASP A 74 34.74 -5.07 -30.96
C ASP A 74 36.23 -4.71 -31.24
N ASP A 75 37.28 -5.39 -30.75
CA ASP A 75 37.43 -6.76 -30.29
C ASP A 75 38.60 -6.91 -29.28
N SER A 76 38.40 -7.84 -28.33
CA SER A 76 39.36 -8.82 -27.81
C SER A 76 40.64 -8.39 -27.08
N ALA A 77 40.56 -8.43 -25.74
CA ALA A 77 41.55 -9.13 -24.92
C ALA A 77 40.83 -10.17 -24.05
N ALA A 78 40.58 -11.33 -24.65
CA ALA A 78 40.33 -12.56 -23.93
C ALA A 78 41.61 -12.93 -23.17
N SER A 79 41.67 -12.58 -21.89
CA SER A 79 42.44 -13.31 -20.88
C SER A 79 41.90 -12.95 -19.51
N GLY A 80 40.84 -13.64 -19.14
CA GLY A 80 40.19 -13.54 -17.84
C GLY A 80 39.76 -14.95 -17.46
N THR A 81 40.70 -15.66 -16.86
CA THR A 81 40.57 -16.94 -16.18
C THR A 81 39.27 -17.04 -15.40
N GLY A 82 38.61 -18.19 -15.51
CA GLY A 82 37.36 -18.49 -14.83
C GLY A 82 37.45 -18.35 -13.32
N VAL A 83 36.38 -17.81 -12.76
CA VAL A 83 35.91 -18.18 -11.43
C VAL A 83 34.42 -18.45 -11.56
N GLU A 84 34.10 -19.72 -11.70
CA GLU A 84 32.77 -20.26 -11.51
C GLU A 84 32.40 -20.07 -10.05
N SER A 85 31.63 -19.02 -9.75
CA SER A 85 30.98 -18.90 -8.45
C SER A 85 29.62 -19.55 -8.57
N SER A 86 29.63 -20.87 -8.37
CA SER A 86 28.46 -21.67 -8.04
C SER A 86 27.55 -20.92 -7.08
N VAL A 87 26.32 -20.67 -7.53
CA VAL A 87 25.22 -20.24 -6.67
C VAL A 87 24.99 -21.36 -5.66
N PRO A 88 25.14 -21.13 -4.34
CA PRO A 88 24.70 -22.11 -3.37
C PRO A 88 23.18 -22.17 -3.42
N SER A 89 22.65 -23.33 -3.79
CA SER A 89 21.26 -23.71 -3.60
C SER A 89 20.89 -23.44 -2.13
N VAL A 90 20.06 -22.44 -1.89
CA VAL A 90 19.52 -22.18 -0.54
C VAL A 90 18.70 -23.40 -0.12
N PRO A 91 18.96 -24.00 1.06
CA PRO A 91 18.15 -25.11 1.54
C PRO A 91 16.72 -24.62 1.83
N ARG A 92 15.72 -25.32 1.28
CA ARG A 92 14.38 -25.35 1.86
C ARG A 92 14.52 -25.78 3.32
N ARG A 93 14.05 -24.94 4.24
CA ARG A 93 13.60 -25.36 5.56
C ARG A 93 12.11 -25.07 5.64
N GLN A 94 11.33 -26.14 5.64
CA GLN A 94 9.95 -26.16 6.09
C GLN A 94 9.91 -26.16 7.63
N ASP A 95 8.75 -25.73 8.13
CA ASP A 95 8.19 -25.87 9.49
C ASP A 95 8.64 -24.90 10.58
N SER A 96 7.85 -23.83 10.73
CA SER A 96 6.89 -23.75 11.84
C SER A 96 5.79 -22.75 11.47
N ASP A 97 4.57 -23.25 11.29
CA ASP A 97 3.36 -22.42 11.19
C ASP A 97 3.16 -21.67 12.52
N ASP A 98 3.61 -20.42 12.58
CA ASP A 98 3.24 -19.46 13.62
C ASP A 98 2.18 -18.50 13.05
N PRO A 99 0.88 -18.62 13.43
CA PRO A 99 -0.21 -17.89 12.78
C PRO A 99 -0.39 -16.46 13.30
N PHE A 100 0.65 -15.78 13.81
CA PHE A 100 0.49 -14.42 14.36
C PHE A 100 1.76 -13.55 14.32
N SER A 101 2.38 -13.34 13.16
CA SER A 101 3.38 -12.25 13.02
C SER A 101 3.52 -11.68 11.62
N ASP A 102 2.40 -11.25 11.02
CA ASP A 102 2.41 -10.11 10.08
C ASP A 102 2.24 -8.80 10.88
N THR A 103 3.02 -8.66 11.96
CA THR A 103 3.06 -7.45 12.77
C THR A 103 3.82 -6.40 11.96
N PHE A 104 3.09 -5.72 11.07
CA PHE A 104 3.54 -4.48 10.47
C PHE A 104 4.09 -3.59 11.61
N ASP A 105 5.39 -3.30 11.57
CA ASP A 105 6.08 -2.51 12.60
C ASP A 105 5.62 -1.06 12.52
N TYR A 106 4.45 -0.82 13.11
CA TYR A 106 3.80 0.47 13.11
C TYR A 106 4.66 1.51 13.84
N GLU A 107 5.47 1.10 14.82
CA GLU A 107 6.34 2.04 15.53
C GLU A 107 7.45 2.58 14.62
N GLU A 108 8.12 1.71 13.86
CA GLU A 108 9.20 2.11 12.96
C GLU A 108 8.66 2.96 11.78
N TYR A 109 7.53 2.55 11.19
CA TYR A 109 7.01 3.14 9.96
C TYR A 109 6.11 4.35 10.21
N CYS A 110 5.40 4.45 11.34
CA CYS A 110 4.38 5.48 11.53
C CYS A 110 4.57 6.33 12.79
N THR A 111 5.18 5.82 13.85
CA THR A 111 5.33 6.59 15.10
C THR A 111 6.66 7.37 15.16
N ALA A 112 7.71 6.89 14.48
CA ALA A 112 9.01 7.54 14.47
C ALA A 112 8.93 9.00 13.95
N LYS A 113 9.60 9.95 14.62
CA LYS A 113 9.61 11.37 14.20
C LYS A 113 10.28 11.54 12.83
N ALA A 114 9.90 12.57 12.06
CA ALA A 114 10.56 12.87 10.79
C ALA A 114 12.07 13.10 10.95
N VAL A 115 12.89 12.47 10.11
CA VAL A 115 14.35 12.62 10.15
C VAL A 115 14.86 13.19 8.83
N THR A 116 15.32 14.44 8.84
CA THR A 116 16.02 15.04 7.70
C THR A 116 17.33 14.31 7.42
N GLY A 117 18.02 13.82 8.45
CA GLY A 117 19.32 13.16 8.31
C GLY A 117 20.47 14.15 8.05
N PRO A 118 21.72 13.67 7.98
CA PRO A 118 22.91 14.52 7.87
C PRO A 118 23.22 14.98 6.44
N CYS A 119 22.57 14.38 5.44
CA CYS A 119 22.66 14.87 4.07
C CYS A 119 21.84 16.17 3.93
N ARG A 120 22.11 16.93 2.86
CA ARG A 120 21.64 18.32 2.65
C ARG A 120 21.02 18.49 1.27
N ALA A 121 20.56 17.40 0.66
CA ALA A 121 19.63 17.52 -0.44
C ALA A 121 18.27 17.97 0.11
N SER A 122 17.38 18.46 -0.74
CA SER A 122 16.06 18.93 -0.33
C SER A 122 14.99 18.11 -1.03
N PHE A 123 14.74 16.90 -0.52
CA PHE A 123 13.67 16.05 -1.04
C PHE A 123 12.39 16.30 -0.22
N PRO A 124 11.32 16.85 -0.82
CA PRO A 124 10.03 16.90 -0.14
C PRO A 124 9.55 15.46 0.11
N ARG A 125 9.19 15.17 1.34
CA ARG A 125 8.69 13.86 1.80
C ARG A 125 7.52 14.09 2.75
N TRP A 126 6.77 13.04 3.00
CA TRP A 126 5.66 13.01 3.96
C TRP A 126 6.01 12.09 5.11
N TYR A 127 5.60 12.42 6.31
CA TYR A 127 5.71 11.53 7.46
C TYR A 127 4.40 11.57 8.26
N PHE A 128 4.09 10.46 8.92
CA PHE A 128 2.92 10.37 9.77
C PHE A 128 3.21 11.01 11.13
N ASN A 129 2.42 11.99 11.49
CA ASN A 129 2.43 12.61 12.80
C ASN A 129 1.37 11.95 13.68
N ALA A 130 1.80 11.01 14.53
CA ALA A 130 0.91 10.25 15.41
C ALA A 130 0.16 11.11 16.44
N GLU A 131 0.69 12.28 16.82
CA GLU A 131 0.01 13.21 17.75
C GLU A 131 -1.19 13.87 17.08
N LYS A 132 -1.07 14.20 15.79
CA LYS A 132 -2.14 14.82 15.00
C LYS A 132 -3.01 13.79 14.27
N ASN A 133 -2.60 12.53 14.24
CA ASN A 133 -3.12 11.51 13.33
C ASN A 133 -3.21 12.01 11.88
N ALA A 134 -2.15 12.65 11.38
CA ALA A 134 -2.13 13.23 10.03
C ALA A 134 -0.77 13.08 9.38
N CYS A 135 -0.72 13.08 8.06
CA CYS A 135 0.53 13.13 7.32
C CYS A 135 0.96 14.59 7.10
N ASP A 136 2.11 14.96 7.65
CA ASP A 136 2.71 16.28 7.49
C ASP A 136 3.89 16.19 6.50
N SER A 137 4.17 17.26 5.75
CA SER A 137 5.35 17.30 4.88
C SER A 137 6.61 17.71 5.64
N PHE A 138 7.76 17.21 5.21
CA PHE A 138 9.08 17.59 5.72
C PHE A 138 10.14 17.51 4.61
N VAL A 139 11.33 18.05 4.89
CA VAL A 139 12.47 17.96 3.97
C VAL A 139 13.40 16.83 4.41
N TYR A 140 13.53 15.81 3.56
CA TYR A 140 14.52 14.76 3.71
C TYR A 140 15.83 15.13 3.03
N GLY A 141 16.92 15.03 3.79
CA GLY A 141 18.29 15.35 3.40
C GLY A 141 18.88 14.41 2.36
N GLY A 142 18.27 13.23 2.16
CA GLY A 142 18.69 12.25 1.15
C GLY A 142 19.51 11.07 1.68
N CYS A 143 19.85 11.04 2.97
CA CYS A 143 20.50 9.87 3.58
C CYS A 143 20.17 9.74 5.06
N ARG A 144 20.26 8.50 5.58
CA ARG A 144 20.08 8.14 7.00
C ARG A 144 18.78 8.68 7.62
N GLY A 145 17.70 8.62 6.86
CA GLY A 145 16.34 8.78 7.39
C GLY A 145 15.86 7.50 8.08
N ASN A 146 14.65 7.55 8.62
CA ASN A 146 13.93 6.39 9.14
C ASN A 146 12.82 5.95 8.15
N LYS A 147 11.99 4.97 8.55
CA LYS A 147 10.93 4.41 7.71
C LYS A 147 9.67 5.27 7.62
N ASN A 148 9.46 6.19 8.56
CA ASN A 148 8.39 7.17 8.51
C ASN A 148 8.73 8.33 7.54
N SER A 149 8.84 8.00 6.24
CA SER A 149 9.26 8.93 5.19
C SER A 149 8.80 8.49 3.81
N TYR A 150 7.64 8.97 3.39
CA TYR A 150 6.91 8.61 2.18
C TYR A 150 7.05 9.63 1.06
N LEU A 151 6.79 9.22 -0.17
CA LEU A 151 6.91 10.10 -1.34
C LEU A 151 5.66 10.98 -1.55
N SER A 152 4.49 10.49 -1.15
CA SER A 152 3.22 11.22 -1.24
C SER A 152 2.43 11.15 0.07
N GLU A 153 1.54 12.13 0.25
CA GLU A 153 0.59 12.15 1.37
C GLU A 153 -0.30 10.90 1.36
N GLU A 154 -0.77 10.50 0.18
CA GLU A 154 -1.61 9.31 -0.02
C GLU A 154 -0.90 8.03 0.43
N GLU A 155 0.37 7.85 0.08
CA GLU A 155 1.16 6.68 0.51
C GLU A 155 1.26 6.64 2.03
N CYS A 156 1.57 7.78 2.64
CA CYS A 156 1.65 7.94 4.10
C CYS A 156 0.31 7.60 4.78
N MET A 157 -0.80 8.17 4.30
CA MET A 157 -2.13 7.95 4.86
C MET A 157 -2.57 6.49 4.69
N ASN A 158 -2.40 5.91 3.51
CA ASN A 158 -2.76 4.52 3.26
C ASN A 158 -1.97 3.54 4.14
N ARG A 159 -0.71 3.86 4.44
CA ARG A 159 0.17 3.03 5.26
C ARG A 159 -0.14 3.14 6.75
N CYS A 160 -0.36 4.35 7.26
CA CYS A 160 -0.44 4.62 8.70
C CYS A 160 -1.85 4.86 9.23
N PHE A 161 -2.78 5.33 8.41
CA PHE A 161 -4.13 5.69 8.85
C PHE A 161 -5.05 4.48 9.04
N ARG A 162 -4.72 3.31 8.45
CA ARG A 162 -5.60 2.12 8.43
C ARG A 162 -5.87 1.48 9.80
N LYS A 163 -5.21 1.94 10.88
CA LYS A 163 -5.53 1.49 12.25
C LYS A 163 -6.74 2.19 12.88
N GLN A 164 -7.40 3.15 12.21
CA GLN A 164 -8.60 3.79 12.75
C GLN A 164 -9.94 3.34 12.14
N LEU A 165 -9.95 2.67 10.97
CA LEU A 165 -11.22 2.16 10.41
C LEU A 165 -11.58 0.73 10.87
N TYR A 166 -10.65 0.08 11.54
CA TYR A 166 -10.94 -1.02 12.44
C TYR A 166 -10.18 -0.68 13.72
N PRO A 167 -10.79 0.00 14.72
CA PRO A 167 -10.36 -0.34 16.07
C PRO A 167 -10.39 -1.86 16.10
N ALA A 168 -9.29 -2.50 16.49
CA ALA A 168 -9.30 -3.92 16.79
C ALA A 168 -10.60 -4.17 17.53
N LEU A 169 -11.56 -4.81 16.84
CA LEU A 169 -12.89 -5.06 17.37
C LEU A 169 -12.57 -5.70 18.71
N PRO A 170 -12.93 -5.11 19.85
CA PRO A 170 -12.37 -5.57 21.09
C PRO A 170 -12.91 -6.98 21.27
N HIS A 171 -12.07 -7.96 20.94
CA HIS A 171 -12.15 -9.33 21.44
C HIS A 171 -11.79 -9.31 22.94
N SER A 172 -12.23 -8.27 23.66
CA SER A 172 -12.62 -8.43 25.05
C SER A 172 -13.70 -9.49 25.00
N THR A 173 -13.32 -10.72 25.33
CA THR A 173 -14.19 -11.88 25.54
C THR A 173 -15.48 -11.49 26.28
N LYS A 174 -15.44 -10.47 27.13
CA LYS A 174 -16.60 -9.83 27.80
C LYS A 174 -17.68 -9.28 26.84
N VAL A 175 -17.32 -8.62 25.75
CA VAL A 175 -18.27 -8.06 24.77
C VAL A 175 -18.89 -9.18 23.92
N VAL A 176 -18.07 -10.17 23.53
CA VAL A 176 -18.55 -11.37 22.82
C VAL A 176 -19.50 -12.19 23.71
N LEU A 177 -19.16 -12.36 25.00
CA LEU A 177 -20.01 -13.00 25.99
C LEU A 177 -21.31 -12.23 26.20
N ALA A 178 -21.26 -10.90 26.36
CA ALA A 178 -22.46 -10.08 26.51
C ALA A 178 -23.38 -10.18 25.28
N GLY A 179 -22.82 -10.19 24.07
CA GLY A 179 -23.56 -10.42 22.83
C GLY A 179 -24.19 -11.81 22.78
N LEU A 180 -23.45 -12.87 23.12
CA LEU A 180 -23.97 -14.24 23.18
C LEU A 180 -25.10 -14.38 24.21
N PHE A 181 -24.95 -13.79 25.41
CA PHE A 181 -25.99 -13.79 26.43
C PHE A 181 -27.26 -13.09 25.95
N LEU A 182 -27.13 -11.94 25.27
CA LEU A 182 -28.26 -11.21 24.73
C LEU A 182 -28.99 -12.02 23.64
N MET A 183 -28.23 -12.67 22.75
CA MET A 183 -28.78 -13.51 21.69
C MET A 183 -29.52 -14.74 22.25
N VAL A 184 -28.95 -15.39 23.28
CA VAL A 184 -29.60 -16.52 23.96
C VAL A 184 -30.88 -16.07 24.68
N LEU A 185 -30.86 -14.92 25.35
CA LEU A 185 -32.07 -14.34 25.97
C LEU A 185 -33.17 -14.08 24.94
N ILE A 186 -32.84 -13.49 23.78
CA ILE A 186 -33.82 -13.23 22.73
C ILE A 186 -34.42 -14.54 22.20
N LEU A 187 -33.61 -15.59 22.00
CA LEU A 187 -34.09 -16.90 21.56
C LEU A 187 -34.99 -17.57 22.61
N LEU A 188 -34.64 -17.48 23.89
CA LEU A 188 -35.43 -18.03 24.99
C LEU A 188 -36.77 -17.29 25.16
N LEU A 189 -36.76 -15.96 25.08
CA LEU A 189 -37.97 -15.15 25.11
C LEU A 189 -38.85 -15.43 23.89
N GLY A 190 -38.25 -15.53 22.69
CA GLY A 190 -38.95 -15.92 21.48
C GLY A 190 -39.61 -17.30 21.58
N ALA A 191 -38.87 -18.31 22.06
CA ALA A 191 -39.41 -19.65 22.29
C ALA A 191 -40.51 -19.67 23.36
N SER A 192 -40.36 -18.90 24.44
CA SER A 192 -41.37 -18.75 25.48
C SER A 192 -42.65 -18.12 24.94
N VAL A 193 -42.56 -17.03 24.19
CA VAL A 193 -43.71 -16.36 23.55
C VAL A 193 -44.38 -17.28 22.54
N VAL A 194 -43.62 -18.00 21.70
CA VAL A 194 -44.19 -18.98 20.76
C VAL A 194 -44.89 -20.11 21.52
N CYS A 195 -44.31 -20.58 22.62
CA CYS A 195 -44.93 -21.60 23.47
C CYS A 195 -46.21 -21.07 24.12
N LEU A 196 -46.21 -19.84 24.62
CA LEU A 196 -47.40 -19.18 25.16
C LEU A 196 -48.48 -18.98 24.10
N ILE A 197 -48.14 -18.58 22.87
CA ILE A 197 -49.09 -18.49 21.76
C ILE A 197 -49.64 -19.88 21.40
N ARG A 198 -48.80 -20.92 21.38
CA ARG A 198 -49.23 -22.31 21.14
C ARG A 198 -50.10 -22.85 22.28
N VAL A 199 -49.79 -22.52 23.53
CA VAL A 199 -50.55 -22.94 24.73
C VAL A 199 -51.85 -22.16 24.84
N ALA A 200 -51.84 -20.84 24.60
CA ALA A 200 -53.03 -20.00 24.54
C ALA A 200 -53.90 -20.38 23.36
N GLY A 201 -53.33 -20.68 22.19
CA GLY A 201 -54.05 -21.22 21.03
C GLY A 201 -54.66 -22.59 21.33
N ARG A 202 -53.92 -23.50 21.98
CA ARG A 202 -54.43 -24.81 22.42
C ARG A 202 -55.43 -24.70 23.58
N SER A 203 -55.31 -23.69 24.42
CA SER A 203 -56.28 -23.33 25.45
C SER A 203 -57.55 -22.77 24.83
N GLN A 204 -57.43 -21.94 23.80
CA GLN A 204 -58.55 -21.41 23.04
C GLN A 204 -59.26 -22.52 22.29
N GLU A 205 -58.54 -23.47 21.67
CA GLU A 205 -59.13 -24.69 21.09
C GLU A 205 -59.83 -25.56 22.14
N ARG A 206 -59.29 -25.67 23.37
CA ARG A 206 -59.95 -26.39 24.48
C ARG A 206 -61.15 -25.63 25.04
N THR A 207 -61.12 -24.31 25.14
CA THR A 207 -62.27 -23.51 25.60
C THR A 207 -63.35 -23.44 24.53
N LEU A 208 -63.01 -23.31 23.24
CA LEU A 208 -63.96 -23.40 22.12
C LEU A 208 -64.56 -24.81 22.02
N ARG A 209 -63.76 -25.86 22.26
CA ARG A 209 -64.27 -27.24 22.39
C ARG A 209 -65.10 -27.43 23.66
N SER A 210 -64.82 -26.77 24.79
CA SER A 210 -65.68 -26.84 25.98
C SER A 210 -66.97 -26.02 25.85
N VAL A 211 -66.91 -24.89 25.13
CA VAL A 211 -68.06 -24.03 24.82
C VAL A 211 -68.98 -24.69 23.78
N TRP A 212 -68.44 -25.52 22.88
CA TRP A 212 -69.22 -26.36 21.96
C TRP A 212 -69.38 -27.82 22.39
N SER A 213 -69.02 -28.20 23.62
CA SER A 213 -69.20 -29.58 24.12
C SER A 213 -69.99 -29.69 25.43
N SER A 214 -70.46 -28.58 26.02
CA SER A 214 -71.52 -28.66 27.03
C SER A 214 -72.84 -28.39 26.32
N GLY A 215 -73.64 -29.45 26.18
CA GLY A 215 -74.87 -29.44 25.41
C GLY A 215 -75.86 -28.39 25.87
N ASP A 216 -76.37 -27.64 24.90
CA ASP A 216 -77.72 -27.08 24.87
C ASP A 216 -77.90 -26.55 23.44
N ASP A 217 -78.76 -27.23 22.66
CA ASP A 217 -79.44 -26.77 21.43
C ASP A 217 -80.12 -27.91 20.63
N LYS A 218 -80.24 -29.13 21.21
CA LYS A 218 -81.05 -30.21 20.62
C LYS A 218 -82.14 -30.81 21.52
N GLU A 219 -82.46 -30.20 22.66
CA GLU A 219 -83.61 -30.63 23.48
C GLU A 219 -84.76 -29.62 23.60
N HIS A 220 -84.65 -28.43 23.03
CA HIS A 220 -85.72 -27.42 23.06
C HIS A 220 -86.63 -27.39 21.81
N LEU A 221 -86.40 -28.26 20.80
CA LEU A 221 -87.27 -28.38 19.62
C LEU A 221 -88.15 -29.64 19.60
N VAL A 222 -88.07 -30.53 20.59
CA VAL A 222 -88.87 -31.78 20.63
C VAL A 222 -89.98 -31.75 21.69
N LYS A 223 -89.98 -30.79 22.63
CA LYS A 223 -90.94 -30.78 23.76
C LYS A 223 -92.22 -29.96 23.55
N ASN A 224 -92.44 -29.34 22.39
CA ASN A 224 -93.70 -28.60 22.08
C ASN A 224 -94.60 -29.28 21.03
N VAL A 225 -94.42 -30.57 20.74
CA VAL A 225 -95.31 -31.34 19.85
C VAL A 225 -96.18 -32.37 20.62
N TYR A 226 -96.04 -32.44 21.94
CA TYR A 226 -96.83 -33.36 22.78
C TYR A 226 -97.34 -32.72 24.08
N VAL A 227 -98.04 -31.57 24.02
CA VAL A 227 -99.13 -31.26 24.98
C VAL A 227 -100.09 -30.25 24.31
N LEU A 228 -101.38 -30.62 24.27
CA LEU A 228 -102.59 -29.87 23.88
C LEU A 228 -102.87 -29.69 22.38
#